data_AF-A0A417QGA1-F1
#
_entry.id   AF-A0A417QGA1-F1
#
_cell.length_a   1.000
_cell.length_b   1.000
_cell.length_c   1.000
_cell.angle_alpha   90.00
_cell.angle_beta   90.00
_cell.angle_gamma   90.00
#
_symmetry.space_group_name_H-M   'P 1'
#
loop_
_entity.id
_entity.type
_entity.pdbx_description
1 polymer ?
#
loop_
_entity_poly.entity_id
_entity_poly.type
_entity_poly.pdbx_seq_one_letter_code
_entity_poly.pdbx_strand_id
1 'polypeptide(L)'
;MKLKWLGRKSTEMLWAKMKAYVDDHSSGGLTLNKVYPIGSVYISANGANPNAIIGGTWEEFATGRTLIGYDPADDDLTETGMTGGEKKHTLTIEEMPSHKHDVTVNSKELTGSVWNFVGQNANYGPGNSTSGVFSKGGDETCFYPSSTRKATGINDGFMLDATHDHTAISGNTGSGTAHNNMMPYITVRMWKRTA
;
A
#
# COMPACT_ATOMS: atom_id res chain seq x y z
N MET A 1 16.68 -2.03 -55.89
CA MET A 1 16.97 -1.59 -57.27
C MET A 1 15.86 -0.64 -57.73
N LYS A 2 16.10 0.68 -57.80
CA LYS A 2 15.09 1.63 -58.32
C LYS A 2 15.13 1.58 -59.85
N LEU A 3 14.05 1.14 -60.49
CA LEU A 3 13.93 1.23 -61.95
C LEU A 3 13.83 2.72 -62.33
N LYS A 4 14.92 3.28 -62.85
CA LYS A 4 15.10 4.72 -63.15
C LYS A 4 14.11 5.30 -64.19
N TRP A 5 13.30 4.47 -64.85
CA TRP A 5 12.49 4.85 -66.01
C TRP A 5 10.97 4.71 -65.80
N LEU A 6 10.53 4.30 -64.61
CA LEU A 6 9.10 4.14 -64.30
C LEU A 6 8.65 5.21 -63.30
N GLY A 7 7.53 5.86 -63.58
CA GLY A 7 6.84 6.72 -62.61
C GLY A 7 6.40 5.94 -61.37
N ARG A 8 6.03 6.64 -60.29
CA ARG A 8 5.69 6.02 -59.00
C ARG A 8 4.57 4.98 -59.12
N LYS A 9 3.45 5.34 -59.75
CA LYS A 9 2.30 4.45 -59.99
C LYS A 9 2.68 3.21 -60.82
N SER A 10 3.49 3.39 -61.85
CA SER A 10 3.91 2.26 -62.71
C SER A 10 4.91 1.34 -62.01
N THR A 11 5.72 1.87 -61.10
CA THR A 11 6.62 1.06 -60.25
C THR A 11 5.83 0.26 -59.22
N GLU A 12 4.86 0.88 -58.54
CA GLU A 12 3.92 0.21 -57.63
C GLU A 12 3.17 -0.93 -58.34
N MET A 13 2.66 -0.68 -59.54
CA MET A 13 1.93 -1.66 -60.34
C MET A 13 2.84 -2.82 -60.81
N LEU A 14 4.09 -2.54 -61.18
CA LEU A 14 5.07 -3.58 -61.55
C LEU A 14 5.36 -4.50 -60.35
N TRP A 15 5.62 -3.93 -59.17
CA TRP A 15 5.85 -4.71 -57.96
C TRP A 15 4.64 -5.56 -57.57
N ALA A 16 3.43 -5.01 -57.70
CA ALA A 16 2.20 -5.76 -57.46
C ALA A 16 2.08 -6.97 -58.40
N LYS A 17 2.37 -6.81 -59.70
CA LYS A 17 2.36 -7.91 -60.67
C LYS A 17 3.44 -8.96 -60.41
N MET A 18 4.67 -8.54 -60.11
CA MET A 18 5.74 -9.47 -59.74
C MET A 18 5.41 -10.26 -58.48
N LYS A 19 4.86 -9.60 -57.46
CA LYS A 19 4.42 -10.26 -56.24
C LYS A 19 3.35 -11.30 -56.53
N ALA A 20 2.34 -10.96 -57.33
CA ALA A 20 1.28 -11.89 -57.72
C ALA A 20 1.82 -13.12 -58.46
N TYR A 21 2.77 -12.91 -59.38
CA TYR A 21 3.42 -14.01 -60.12
C TYR A 21 4.19 -14.96 -59.18
N VAL A 22 5.02 -14.40 -58.28
CA VAL A 22 5.78 -15.19 -57.31
C VAL A 22 4.85 -15.93 -56.34
N ASP A 23 3.78 -15.29 -55.88
CA ASP A 23 2.78 -15.91 -55.00
C ASP A 23 2.09 -17.10 -55.70
N ASP A 24 1.73 -16.96 -56.99
CA ASP A 24 1.10 -18.01 -57.80
C ASP A 24 2.04 -19.19 -58.08
N HIS A 25 3.33 -18.93 -58.20
CA HIS A 25 4.36 -19.93 -58.47
C HIS A 25 5.08 -20.43 -57.21
N SER A 26 4.69 -19.94 -56.03
CA SER A 26 5.19 -20.45 -54.76
C SER A 26 4.53 -21.80 -54.45
N SER A 27 5.33 -22.86 -54.39
CA SER A 27 4.84 -24.22 -54.13
C SER A 27 4.02 -24.27 -52.83
N GLY A 28 2.74 -24.62 -52.93
CA GLY A 28 1.82 -24.76 -51.79
C GLY A 28 0.98 -23.51 -51.46
N GLY A 29 1.16 -22.39 -52.17
CA GLY A 29 0.28 -21.21 -52.06
C GLY A 29 0.28 -20.50 -50.68
N LEU A 30 1.25 -20.83 -49.82
CA LEU A 30 1.49 -20.18 -48.52
C LEU A 30 2.37 -18.96 -48.73
N THR A 31 1.80 -17.78 -48.51
CA THR A 31 2.53 -16.50 -48.60
C THR A 31 2.58 -15.85 -47.23
N LEU A 32 3.56 -14.96 -47.01
CA LEU A 32 3.67 -14.23 -45.75
C LEU A 32 2.37 -13.50 -45.38
N ASN A 33 1.65 -12.95 -46.38
CA ASN A 33 0.37 -12.27 -46.14
C ASN A 33 -0.76 -13.20 -45.70
N LYS A 34 -0.69 -14.50 -46.02
CA LYS A 34 -1.67 -15.49 -45.57
C LYS A 34 -1.39 -15.99 -44.15
N VAL A 35 -0.10 -16.12 -43.79
CA VAL A 35 0.31 -16.61 -42.46
C VAL A 35 0.37 -15.48 -41.43
N TYR A 36 0.89 -14.33 -41.83
CA TYR A 36 1.04 -13.12 -41.03
C TYR A 36 0.56 -11.89 -41.81
N PRO A 37 -0.76 -11.66 -41.96
CA PRO A 37 -1.25 -10.40 -42.52
C PRO A 37 -0.76 -9.16 -41.75
N ILE A 38 -0.81 -7.98 -42.38
CA ILE A 38 -0.48 -6.72 -41.69
C ILE A 38 -1.34 -6.60 -40.43
N GLY A 39 -0.72 -6.23 -39.31
CA GLY A 39 -1.34 -6.22 -37.99
C GLY A 39 -1.11 -7.46 -37.14
N SER A 40 -0.57 -8.55 -37.72
CA SER A 40 -0.24 -9.76 -36.97
C SER A 40 0.83 -9.52 -35.91
N VAL A 41 0.75 -10.25 -34.80
CA VAL A 41 1.73 -10.22 -33.73
C VAL A 41 2.58 -11.50 -33.75
N TYR A 42 3.90 -11.33 -33.71
CA TYR A 42 4.88 -12.41 -33.57
C TYR A 42 5.52 -12.36 -32.19
N ILE A 43 5.57 -13.49 -31.47
CA ILE A 43 6.10 -13.59 -30.11
C ILE A 43 7.33 -14.49 -30.13
N SER A 44 8.43 -14.03 -29.52
CA SER A 44 9.72 -14.69 -29.53
C SER A 44 10.32 -14.79 -28.12
N ALA A 45 10.52 -16.02 -27.64
CA ALA A 45 11.21 -16.29 -26.38
C ALA A 45 12.73 -16.19 -26.48
N ASN A 46 13.31 -16.32 -27.68
CA ASN A 46 14.75 -16.21 -27.90
C ASN A 46 15.20 -14.81 -28.36
N GLY A 47 14.27 -13.84 -28.42
CA GLY A 47 14.55 -12.45 -28.76
C GLY A 47 14.82 -12.17 -30.24
N ALA A 48 14.55 -13.13 -31.13
CA ALA A 48 14.75 -12.99 -32.57
C ALA A 48 13.92 -11.84 -33.16
N ASN A 49 14.53 -11.09 -34.10
CA ASN A 49 13.87 -10.02 -34.83
C ASN A 49 13.26 -10.57 -36.13
N PRO A 50 11.93 -10.57 -36.31
CA PRO A 50 11.26 -11.13 -37.48
C PRO A 50 11.62 -10.44 -38.79
N ASN A 51 12.08 -9.18 -38.76
CA ASN A 51 12.61 -8.50 -39.95
C ASN A 51 13.79 -9.27 -40.58
N ALA A 52 14.56 -9.99 -39.78
CA ALA A 52 15.73 -10.75 -40.24
C ALA A 52 15.43 -12.20 -40.64
N ILE A 53 14.34 -12.79 -40.13
CA ILE A 53 14.09 -14.24 -40.25
C ILE A 53 12.78 -14.61 -40.97
N ILE A 54 11.77 -13.73 -40.96
CA ILE A 54 10.46 -13.98 -41.58
C ILE A 54 10.28 -13.14 -42.85
N GLY A 55 10.93 -11.97 -42.92
CA GLY A 55 10.70 -10.98 -43.98
C GLY A 55 9.46 -10.12 -43.69
N GLY A 56 9.20 -9.13 -44.55
CA GLY A 56 8.24 -8.06 -44.25
C GLY A 56 8.84 -6.96 -43.35
N THR A 57 8.01 -6.05 -42.86
CA THR A 57 8.39 -4.98 -41.93
C THR A 57 7.66 -5.16 -40.61
N TRP A 58 8.40 -5.13 -39.51
CA TRP A 58 7.90 -5.37 -38.15
C TRP A 58 8.44 -4.35 -37.16
N GLU A 59 7.59 -3.96 -36.22
CA GLU A 59 7.92 -3.02 -35.14
C GLU A 59 7.70 -3.67 -33.78
N GLU A 60 8.45 -3.24 -32.77
CA GLU A 60 8.26 -3.70 -31.38
C GLU A 60 6.84 -3.42 -30.90
N PHE A 61 6.25 -4.38 -30.19
CA PHE A 61 4.87 -4.32 -29.76
C PHE A 61 4.72 -4.68 -28.29
N ALA A 62 3.79 -4.02 -27.60
CA ALA A 62 3.43 -4.30 -26.21
C ALA A 62 4.64 -4.35 -25.25
N THR A 63 5.64 -3.49 -25.45
CA THR A 63 6.81 -3.44 -24.56
C THR A 63 6.39 -3.12 -23.13
N GLY A 64 6.84 -3.96 -22.18
CA GLY A 64 6.48 -3.85 -20.77
C GLY A 64 5.01 -4.14 -20.45
N ARG A 65 4.27 -4.80 -21.35
CA ARG A 65 2.84 -5.11 -21.20
C ARG A 65 2.57 -6.59 -21.47
N THR A 66 1.49 -7.10 -20.90
CA THR A 66 0.92 -8.41 -21.24
C THR A 66 -0.23 -8.19 -22.22
N LEU A 67 -0.40 -9.12 -23.16
CA LEU A 67 -1.53 -9.06 -24.09
C LEU A 67 -2.81 -9.48 -23.37
N ILE A 68 -3.85 -8.68 -23.55
CA ILE A 68 -5.22 -8.99 -23.12
C ILE A 68 -6.10 -9.13 -24.36
N GLY A 69 -7.06 -10.05 -24.30
CA GLY A 69 -8.01 -10.27 -25.39
C GLY A 69 -8.90 -9.05 -25.58
N TYR A 70 -9.20 -8.73 -26.84
CA TYR A 70 -10.26 -7.78 -27.18
C TYR A 70 -11.59 -8.32 -26.67
N ASP A 71 -12.35 -7.50 -25.95
CA ASP A 71 -13.69 -7.83 -25.47
C ASP A 71 -14.61 -6.61 -25.62
N PRO A 72 -15.54 -6.62 -26.59
CA PRO A 72 -16.46 -5.50 -26.79
C PRO A 72 -17.53 -5.37 -25.70
N ALA A 73 -17.67 -6.36 -24.81
CA ALA A 73 -18.59 -6.29 -23.68
C ALA A 73 -17.93 -5.71 -22.41
N ASP A 74 -16.62 -5.50 -22.43
CA ASP A 74 -15.86 -4.89 -21.35
C ASP A 74 -15.45 -3.47 -21.77
N ASP A 75 -15.89 -2.47 -21.00
CA ASP A 75 -15.67 -1.05 -21.30
C ASP A 75 -14.18 -0.70 -21.47
N ASP A 76 -13.28 -1.42 -20.80
CA ASP A 76 -11.84 -1.17 -20.83
C ASP A 76 -11.11 -1.93 -21.96
N LEU A 77 -11.80 -2.79 -22.73
CA LEU A 77 -11.21 -3.67 -23.74
C LEU A 77 -11.91 -3.61 -25.12
N THR A 78 -12.68 -2.55 -25.35
CA THR A 78 -13.56 -2.36 -26.51
C THR A 78 -12.87 -2.09 -27.84
N GLU A 79 -11.56 -1.87 -27.87
CA GLU A 79 -10.78 -1.61 -29.09
C GLU A 79 -9.39 -2.27 -29.05
N THR A 80 -8.86 -2.63 -30.22
CA THR A 80 -7.49 -3.17 -30.29
C THR A 80 -6.45 -2.07 -30.03
N GLY A 81 -5.48 -2.34 -29.17
CA GLY A 81 -4.39 -1.40 -28.87
C GLY A 81 -4.66 -0.48 -27.69
N MET A 82 -5.81 -0.63 -27.01
CA MET A 82 -6.02 -0.05 -25.69
C MET A 82 -4.92 -0.50 -24.72
N THR A 83 -4.57 0.37 -23.78
CA THR A 83 -3.54 0.10 -22.77
C THR A 83 -4.04 0.49 -21.40
N GLY A 84 -3.70 -0.31 -20.39
CA GLY A 84 -4.02 -0.03 -19.00
C GLY A 84 -3.16 -0.84 -18.03
N GLY A 85 -3.59 -0.88 -16.78
CA GLY A 85 -2.92 -1.61 -15.70
C GLY A 85 -1.75 -0.87 -15.05
N GLU A 86 -1.34 -1.35 -13.88
CA GLU A 86 -0.31 -0.73 -13.05
C GLU A 86 0.71 -1.79 -12.57
N LYS A 87 2.01 -1.47 -12.68
CA LYS A 87 3.09 -2.33 -12.17
C LYS A 87 3.19 -2.28 -10.64
N LYS A 88 2.91 -1.11 -10.06
CA LYS A 88 2.90 -0.88 -8.61
C LYS A 88 1.66 -0.09 -8.26
N HIS A 89 1.07 -0.40 -7.12
CA HIS A 89 -0.16 0.24 -6.67
C HIS A 89 -0.04 0.66 -5.19
N THR A 90 -0.49 1.87 -4.87
CA THR A 90 -0.58 2.36 -3.49
C THR A 90 -2.06 2.35 -3.11
N LEU A 91 -2.39 1.58 -2.08
CA LEU A 91 -3.77 1.49 -1.58
C LEU A 91 -4.29 2.87 -1.18
N THR A 92 -5.52 3.14 -1.59
CA THR A 92 -6.30 4.33 -1.24
C THR A 92 -7.19 4.06 -0.04
N ILE A 93 -7.79 5.12 0.50
CA ILE A 93 -8.73 5.00 1.63
C ILE A 93 -9.98 4.21 1.23
N GLU A 94 -10.44 4.34 -0.01
CA GLU A 94 -11.64 3.67 -0.53
C GLU A 94 -11.42 2.16 -0.70
N GLU A 95 -10.17 1.73 -0.87
CA GLU A 95 -9.79 0.31 -1.00
C GLU A 95 -9.55 -0.37 0.36
N MET A 96 -9.68 0.36 1.48
CA MET A 96 -9.54 -0.23 2.82
C MET A 96 -10.86 -0.89 3.27
N PRO A 97 -10.84 -2.19 3.62
CA PRO A 97 -12.00 -2.81 4.25
C PRO A 97 -12.37 -2.13 5.58
N SER A 98 -13.65 -2.25 5.95
CA SER A 98 -14.11 -1.88 7.28
C SER A 98 -13.29 -2.62 8.33
N HIS A 99 -12.71 -1.87 9.27
CA HIS A 99 -11.90 -2.37 10.36
C HIS A 99 -12.18 -1.53 11.61
N LYS A 100 -11.83 -2.06 12.78
CA LYS A 100 -11.96 -1.35 14.05
C LYS A 100 -10.66 -1.40 14.84
N HIS A 101 -10.43 -0.37 15.63
CA HIS A 101 -9.36 -0.32 16.61
C HIS A 101 -10.02 -0.36 17.99
N ASP A 102 -9.74 -1.42 18.74
CA ASP A 102 -10.21 -1.53 20.12
C ASP A 102 -9.17 -0.87 21.02
N VAL A 103 -9.59 0.18 21.73
CA VAL A 103 -8.79 0.81 22.79
C VAL A 103 -9.49 0.55 24.11
N THR A 104 -8.82 -0.16 25.01
CA THR A 104 -9.33 -0.45 26.35
C THR A 104 -8.55 0.33 27.38
N VAL A 105 -9.27 1.16 28.13
CA VAL A 105 -8.74 1.85 29.32
C VAL A 105 -9.44 1.26 30.53
N ASN A 106 -8.67 0.57 31.36
CA ASN A 106 -9.19 0.00 32.60
C ASN A 106 -9.06 1.01 33.72
N SER A 107 -10.10 1.13 34.54
CA SER A 107 -10.02 1.84 35.80
C SER A 107 -8.99 1.16 36.71
N LYS A 108 -8.20 1.96 37.42
CA LYS A 108 -7.33 1.47 38.49
C LYS A 108 -7.85 2.01 39.80
N GLU A 109 -8.09 1.13 40.76
CA GLU A 109 -8.48 1.55 42.10
C GLU A 109 -7.33 2.32 42.76
N LEU A 110 -7.67 3.47 43.33
CA LEU A 110 -6.79 4.23 44.20
C LEU A 110 -7.18 3.91 45.65
N THR A 111 -6.39 3.05 46.29
CA THR A 111 -6.62 2.64 47.67
C THR A 111 -5.63 3.30 48.61
N GLY A 112 -6.08 3.60 49.82
CA GLY A 112 -5.23 4.08 50.90
C GLY A 112 -5.92 3.94 52.25
N SER A 113 -5.20 4.16 53.34
CA SER A 113 -5.77 4.12 54.68
C SER A 113 -5.21 5.23 55.55
N VAL A 114 -6.00 5.69 56.51
CA VAL A 114 -5.56 6.56 57.60
C VAL A 114 -5.90 5.86 58.91
N TRP A 115 -4.88 5.69 59.75
CA TRP A 115 -5.00 5.06 61.06
C TRP A 115 -4.72 6.10 62.15
N ASN A 116 -5.50 6.02 63.23
CA ASN A 116 -5.31 6.72 64.50
C ASN A 116 -5.51 8.26 64.50
N PHE A 117 -6.76 8.73 64.60
CA PHE A 117 -7.11 10.16 64.70
C PHE A 117 -7.07 10.75 66.11
N VAL A 118 -7.00 9.91 67.15
CA VAL A 118 -7.02 10.38 68.54
C VAL A 118 -5.60 10.53 69.05
N GLY A 119 -5.26 11.73 69.50
CA GLY A 119 -3.97 12.01 70.12
C GLY A 119 -3.70 11.08 71.30
N GLN A 120 -2.56 10.39 71.30
CA GLN A 120 -2.20 9.47 72.39
C GLN A 120 -1.95 10.23 73.71
N ASN A 121 -1.14 11.29 73.65
CA ASN A 121 -1.01 12.37 74.64
C ASN A 121 -0.15 13.52 74.07
N ALA A 122 0.03 14.59 74.84
CA ALA A 122 0.77 15.79 74.42
C ALA A 122 2.26 15.57 74.06
N ASN A 123 2.86 14.45 74.46
CA ASN A 123 4.24 14.11 74.08
C ASN A 123 4.33 13.37 72.73
N TYR A 124 3.24 12.76 72.25
CA TYR A 124 3.25 11.87 71.08
C TYR A 124 2.36 12.31 69.91
N GLY A 125 1.52 13.33 70.07
CA GLY A 125 0.70 13.79 68.96
C GLY A 125 -0.42 12.80 68.57
N PRO A 126 -1.26 13.15 67.59
CA PRO A 126 -2.06 12.18 66.87
C PRO A 126 -1.07 11.30 66.09
N GLY A 127 -1.07 9.99 66.40
CA GLY A 127 -0.13 9.03 65.83
C GLY A 127 -0.53 8.64 64.40
N ASN A 128 -0.89 9.63 63.58
CA ASN A 128 -1.44 9.48 62.24
C ASN A 128 -0.49 8.60 61.42
N SER A 129 -0.98 7.45 61.01
CA SER A 129 -0.28 6.54 60.10
C SER A 129 -1.10 6.47 58.82
N THR A 130 -0.52 6.88 57.70
CA THR A 130 -1.22 6.96 56.41
C THR A 130 -0.58 6.00 55.40
N SER A 131 -1.38 5.54 54.43
CA SER A 131 -0.91 4.70 53.32
C SER A 131 -1.67 5.00 52.02
N GLY A 132 -1.07 4.64 50.89
CA GLY A 132 -1.68 4.79 49.57
C GLY A 132 -1.81 6.26 49.17
N VAL A 133 -3.01 6.66 48.73
CA VAL A 133 -3.32 8.06 48.36
C VAL A 133 -3.33 9.05 49.52
N PHE A 134 -3.08 8.59 50.75
CA PHE A 134 -3.04 9.43 51.94
C PHE A 134 -1.61 9.69 52.43
N SER A 135 -1.32 10.94 52.78
CA SER A 135 -0.08 11.38 53.44
C SER A 135 -0.39 12.18 54.72
N LYS A 136 0.59 12.32 55.63
CA LYS A 136 0.44 13.17 56.83
C LYS A 136 0.46 14.64 56.41
N GLY A 137 -0.41 15.47 56.98
CA GLY A 137 -0.43 16.92 56.75
C GLY A 137 -1.17 17.65 57.86
N GLY A 138 -1.56 18.91 57.63
CA GLY A 138 -2.15 19.75 58.68
C GLY A 138 -1.10 20.58 59.40
N ASP A 139 -1.43 21.05 60.61
CA ASP A 139 -0.58 21.94 61.38
C ASP A 139 0.45 21.13 62.18
N GLU A 140 1.60 21.72 62.51
CA GLU A 140 2.62 21.07 63.34
C GLU A 140 2.29 21.11 64.84
N THR A 141 1.06 21.49 65.21
CA THR A 141 0.62 21.53 66.61
C THR A 141 -0.76 20.92 66.78
N CYS A 142 -0.94 20.10 67.82
CA CYS A 142 -2.24 19.51 68.16
C CYS A 142 -2.59 19.79 69.63
N PHE A 143 -3.80 20.29 69.88
CA PHE A 143 -4.28 20.60 71.24
C PHE A 143 -4.93 19.38 71.92
N TYR A 144 -4.56 19.14 73.18
CA TYR A 144 -5.07 18.05 74.01
C TYR A 144 -6.01 18.56 75.10
N PRO A 145 -7.34 18.44 74.95
CA PRO A 145 -8.30 18.98 75.91
C PRO A 145 -8.15 18.40 77.32
N SER A 146 -7.79 17.12 77.43
CA SER A 146 -7.66 16.42 78.72
C SER A 146 -6.53 16.93 79.61
N SER A 147 -5.55 17.67 79.06
CA SER A 147 -4.40 18.18 79.81
C SER A 147 -4.07 19.64 79.54
N THR A 148 -4.87 20.32 78.70
CA THR A 148 -4.60 21.68 78.19
C THR A 148 -3.21 21.89 77.58
N ARG A 149 -2.51 20.79 77.24
CA ARG A 149 -1.19 20.78 76.62
C ARG A 149 -1.29 20.72 75.10
N LYS A 150 -0.18 21.01 74.42
CA LYS A 150 -0.04 20.91 72.97
C LYS A 150 1.10 19.95 72.63
N ALA A 151 0.88 19.05 71.67
CA ALA A 151 1.99 18.41 70.97
C ALA A 151 2.51 19.37 69.91
N THR A 152 3.82 19.36 69.67
CA THR A 152 4.52 20.22 68.70
C THR A 152 5.42 19.37 67.81
N GLY A 153 5.59 19.75 66.55
CA GLY A 153 6.39 19.01 65.56
C GLY A 153 5.69 17.77 65.01
N ILE A 154 4.36 17.68 65.13
CA ILE A 154 3.56 16.54 64.67
C ILE A 154 2.35 17.06 63.89
N ASN A 155 2.19 16.55 62.67
CA ASN A 155 1.08 16.82 61.76
C ASN A 155 -0.25 16.30 62.34
N ASP A 156 -1.25 17.18 62.49
CA ASP A 156 -2.55 16.84 63.09
C ASP A 156 -3.66 16.45 62.11
N GLY A 157 -3.36 16.40 60.81
CA GLY A 157 -4.26 16.01 59.75
C GLY A 157 -3.69 14.99 58.77
N PHE A 158 -4.38 14.84 57.65
CA PHE A 158 -3.96 14.04 56.50
C PHE A 158 -4.26 14.79 55.21
N MET A 159 -3.50 14.49 54.16
CA MET A 159 -3.75 14.95 52.80
C MET A 159 -4.15 13.75 51.94
N LEU A 160 -5.15 13.94 51.09
CA LEU A 160 -5.55 13.00 50.05
C LEU A 160 -5.07 13.54 48.71
N ASP A 161 -4.20 12.79 48.03
CA ASP A 161 -3.88 13.02 46.63
C ASP A 161 -4.32 11.83 45.78
N ALA A 162 -5.49 11.97 45.16
CA ALA A 162 -6.07 10.97 44.28
C ALA A 162 -5.89 11.32 42.78
N THR A 163 -4.93 12.18 42.47
CA THR A 163 -4.63 12.58 41.10
C THR A 163 -4.09 11.37 40.33
N HIS A 164 -4.72 11.06 39.20
CA HIS A 164 -4.25 10.02 38.29
C HIS A 164 -4.68 10.39 36.86
N ASP A 165 -3.91 9.91 35.90
CA ASP A 165 -4.20 10.08 34.48
C ASP A 165 -4.29 8.73 33.79
N HIS A 166 -5.16 8.67 32.79
CA HIS A 166 -5.23 7.57 31.84
C HIS A 166 -4.76 8.06 30.48
N THR A 167 -3.77 7.38 29.91
CA THR A 167 -3.33 7.65 28.53
C THR A 167 -3.63 6.44 27.66
N ALA A 168 -4.31 6.67 26.55
CA ALA A 168 -4.56 5.66 25.54
C ALA A 168 -4.31 6.25 24.16
N ILE A 169 -3.52 5.54 23.35
CA ILE A 169 -3.07 5.99 22.04
C ILE A 169 -3.37 4.87 21.05
N SER A 170 -4.22 5.15 20.06
CA SER A 170 -4.29 4.37 18.82
C SER A 170 -3.55 5.13 17.73
N GLY A 171 -2.69 4.43 16.99
CA GLY A 171 -1.88 5.00 15.93
C GLY A 171 -2.25 4.45 14.57
N ASN A 172 -1.89 5.19 13.53
CA ASN A 172 -1.99 4.70 12.15
C ASN A 172 -1.04 3.52 11.95
N THR A 173 -1.53 2.47 11.30
CA THR A 173 -0.70 1.34 10.85
C THR A 173 -0.80 1.25 9.33
N GLY A 174 0.33 0.96 8.69
CA GLY A 174 0.48 0.90 7.23
C GLY A 174 1.64 1.78 6.77
N SER A 175 2.36 1.32 5.75
CA SER A 175 3.51 2.06 5.22
C SER A 175 3.11 3.15 4.22
N GLY A 176 1.90 3.06 3.64
CA GLY A 176 1.49 3.93 2.53
C GLY A 176 2.36 3.78 1.28
N THR A 177 3.18 2.74 1.20
CA THR A 177 4.12 2.52 0.08
C THR A 177 3.49 1.66 -1.00
N ALA A 178 3.75 2.01 -2.26
CA ALA A 178 3.33 1.20 -3.39
C ALA A 178 3.90 -0.22 -3.31
N HIS A 179 3.04 -1.23 -3.49
CA HIS A 179 3.44 -2.64 -3.53
C HIS A 179 3.52 -3.14 -4.99
N ASN A 180 4.26 -4.23 -5.21
CA ASN A 180 4.36 -4.85 -6.52
C ASN A 180 3.03 -5.53 -6.89
N ASN A 181 2.49 -5.22 -8.07
CA ASN A 181 1.29 -5.84 -8.62
C ASN A 181 1.59 -6.77 -9.82
N MET A 182 2.88 -7.04 -10.10
CA MET A 182 3.24 -7.99 -11.14
C MET A 182 3.02 -9.43 -10.68
N MET A 183 2.20 -10.17 -11.42
CA MET A 183 2.16 -11.64 -11.36
C MET A 183 3.53 -12.21 -11.75
N PRO A 184 3.93 -13.42 -11.28
CA PRO A 184 5.10 -14.11 -11.80
C PRO A 184 5.08 -14.19 -13.33
N TYR A 185 6.19 -13.84 -13.97
CA TYR A 185 6.25 -13.70 -15.44
C TYR A 185 7.57 -14.20 -16.03
N ILE A 186 7.52 -14.54 -17.31
CA ILE A 186 8.69 -14.71 -18.17
C ILE A 186 8.62 -13.68 -19.30
N THR A 187 9.75 -13.05 -19.63
CA THR A 187 9.79 -12.04 -20.68
C THR A 187 10.02 -12.65 -22.05
N VAL A 188 9.32 -12.12 -23.04
CA VAL A 188 9.45 -12.44 -24.46
C VAL A 188 9.46 -11.14 -25.26
N ARG A 189 9.98 -11.16 -26.48
CA ARG A 189 9.83 -10.02 -27.41
C ARG A 189 8.59 -10.23 -28.26
N MET A 190 7.87 -9.16 -28.52
CA MET A 190 6.66 -9.17 -29.32
C MET A 190 6.78 -8.14 -30.42
N TRP A 191 6.36 -8.50 -31.63
CA TRP A 191 6.50 -7.65 -32.81
C TRP A 191 5.19 -7.59 -33.56
N LYS A 192 4.79 -6.41 -34.03
CA LYS A 192 3.61 -6.22 -34.89
C LYS A 192 4.06 -5.98 -36.32
N ARG A 193 3.46 -6.69 -37.27
CA ARG A 193 3.73 -6.49 -38.69
C ARG A 193 3.09 -5.20 -39.19
N THR A 194 3.88 -4.34 -39.83
CA THR A 194 3.43 -3.04 -40.36
C THR A 194 3.46 -2.95 -41.88
N ALA A 195 4.26 -3.77 -42.57
CA ALA A 195 4.25 -3.91 -44.03
C ALA A 195 4.68 -5.30 -44.54
#